data_AF-A0A0H4WTK7-F1
#
_entry.id   AF-A0A0H4WTK7-F1
#
_cell.length_a   1.000
_cell.length_b   1.000
_cell.length_c   1.000
_cell.angle_alpha   90.00
_cell.angle_beta   90.00
_cell.angle_gamma   90.00
#
_symmetry.space_group_name_H-M   'P 1'
#
loop_
_entity.id
_entity.type
_entity.pdbx_description
1 polymer ?
#
loop_
_entity_poly.entity_id
_entity_poly.type
_entity_poly.pdbx_seq_one_letter_code
_entity_poly.pdbx_strand_id
1 'polypeptide(L)'
;MRALASPRLGDAPGPSDERGEEMLRFWVENRLAVVVLLDRAAGTGYAHYGERFVELLVATTLAQLRSAHPGLRINATARFVLTRIFENTRRMLAAILAEHEQEKALREAIEAFWSYQIPGLEGFAKWVGARLTPVSE
;
A
#
# COMPACT_ATOMS: atom_id res chain seq x y z
N MET A 1 12.08 12.75 28.60
CA MET A 1 11.40 11.44 28.44
C MET A 1 10.21 11.61 27.51
N ARG A 2 10.39 11.35 26.20
CA ARG A 2 9.29 11.23 25.23
C ARG A 2 9.13 9.74 24.95
N ALA A 3 7.94 9.21 25.21
CA ALA A 3 7.59 7.84 24.90
C ALA A 3 7.76 7.61 23.39
N LEU A 4 8.53 6.58 23.05
CA LEU A 4 8.76 6.14 21.68
C LEU A 4 7.44 5.56 21.15
N ALA A 5 6.75 6.32 20.30
CA ALA A 5 5.60 5.82 19.58
C ALA A 5 6.08 4.79 18.54
N SER A 6 5.67 3.53 18.70
CA SER A 6 5.93 2.47 17.74
C SER A 6 5.25 2.78 16.39
N PRO A 7 5.94 2.63 15.25
CA PRO A 7 5.33 2.85 13.94
C PRO A 7 4.24 1.80 13.71
N ARG A 8 3.02 2.26 13.37
CA ARG A 8 1.88 1.39 13.10
C ARG A 8 1.95 0.86 11.68
N LEU A 9 1.56 -0.40 11.53
CA LEU A 9 1.36 -1.02 10.23
C LEU A 9 0.07 -0.54 9.63
N GLY A 10 0.17 0.15 8.51
CA GLY A 10 -0.94 0.93 8.00
C GLY A 10 -0.92 2.37 8.51
N ASP A 11 0.27 3.00 8.60
CA ASP A 11 0.35 4.43 8.26
C ASP A 11 -0.16 4.59 6.81
N ALA A 12 -1.48 4.58 6.70
CA ALA A 12 -2.22 5.49 5.86
C ALA A 12 -1.51 6.84 5.83
N PRO A 13 -1.47 7.53 4.68
CA PRO A 13 -1.06 8.92 4.71
C PRO A 13 -2.03 9.68 5.62
N GLY A 14 -1.55 10.01 6.82
CA GLY A 14 -2.22 10.88 7.78
C GLY A 14 -1.46 10.84 9.09
N PRO A 15 -1.12 11.95 9.74
CA PRO A 15 -0.66 13.24 9.21
C PRO A 15 0.84 13.15 8.92
N SER A 16 1.17 12.54 7.80
CA SER A 16 2.31 12.89 6.97
C SER A 16 1.82 13.75 5.79
N ASP A 17 0.85 14.64 6.06
CA ASP A 17 -0.08 15.23 5.08
C ASP A 17 0.62 15.78 3.85
N GLU A 18 1.78 16.41 4.00
CA GLU A 18 2.52 16.97 2.87
C GLU A 18 2.91 15.94 1.82
N ARG A 19 3.41 14.75 2.21
CA ARG A 19 3.87 13.74 1.25
C ARG A 19 2.72 13.01 0.57
N GLY A 20 1.65 12.75 1.33
CA GLY A 20 0.42 12.16 0.79
C GLY A 20 -0.23 13.11 -0.23
N GLU A 21 -0.34 14.39 0.14
CA GLU A 21 -0.86 15.44 -0.72
C GLU A 21 0.04 15.73 -1.92
N GLU A 22 1.36 15.69 -1.76
CA GLU A 22 2.31 15.82 -2.86
C GLU A 22 2.17 14.66 -3.86
N MET A 23 2.04 13.42 -3.37
CA MET A 23 1.83 12.26 -4.22
C MET A 23 0.48 12.33 -4.95
N LEU A 24 -0.60 12.75 -4.28
CA LEU A 24 -1.90 12.95 -4.90
C LEU A 24 -1.85 14.04 -5.97
N ARG A 25 -1.24 15.17 -5.67
CA ARG A 25 -1.05 16.27 -6.61
C ARG A 25 -0.28 15.81 -7.84
N PHE A 26 0.82 15.09 -7.63
CA PHE A 26 1.60 14.49 -8.71
C PHE A 26 0.75 13.56 -9.57
N TRP A 27 -0.10 12.70 -8.98
CA TRP A 27 -1.00 11.83 -9.73
C TRP A 27 -2.10 12.59 -10.46
N VAL A 28 -2.63 13.68 -9.92
CA VAL A 28 -3.61 14.54 -10.62
C VAL A 28 -2.95 15.19 -11.84
N GLU A 29 -1.77 15.77 -11.67
CA GLU A 29 -1.02 16.43 -12.75
C GLU A 29 -0.56 15.45 -13.83
N ASN A 30 -0.25 14.20 -13.46
CA ASN A 30 0.32 13.18 -14.35
C ASN A 30 -0.62 11.99 -14.58
N ARG A 31 -1.93 12.18 -14.40
CA ARG A 31 -2.95 11.11 -14.32
C ARG A 31 -2.81 10.03 -15.39
N LEU A 32 -2.77 10.42 -16.66
CA LEU A 32 -2.68 9.48 -17.79
C LEU A 32 -1.35 8.71 -17.78
N ALA A 33 -0.23 9.37 -17.48
CA ALA A 33 1.07 8.72 -17.40
C ALA A 33 1.09 7.68 -16.26
N VAL A 34 0.50 8.01 -15.12
CA VAL A 34 0.40 7.09 -13.98
C VAL A 34 -0.49 5.88 -14.32
N VAL A 35 -1.64 6.08 -14.97
CA VAL A 35 -2.49 4.97 -15.46
C VAL A 35 -1.71 4.03 -16.39
N VAL A 36 -0.95 4.61 -17.33
CA VAL A 36 -0.13 3.82 -18.26
C VAL A 36 0.92 3.01 -17.49
N LEU A 37 1.70 3.64 -16.63
CA LEU A 37 2.74 2.96 -15.86
C LEU A 37 2.20 1.88 -14.94
N LEU A 38 1.05 2.13 -14.29
CA LEU A 38 0.48 1.19 -13.34
C LEU A 38 -0.20 0.01 -14.03
N ASP A 39 -0.94 0.19 -15.12
CA ASP A 39 -1.84 -0.85 -15.65
C ASP A 39 -1.81 -1.05 -17.17
N ARG A 40 -1.29 -0.09 -17.95
CA ARG A 40 -1.33 -0.16 -19.43
C ARG A 40 0.05 -0.10 -20.10
N ALA A 41 1.12 -0.45 -19.37
CA ALA A 41 2.48 -0.40 -19.88
C ALA A 41 2.88 -1.64 -20.71
N ALA A 42 1.98 -2.63 -20.88
CA ALA A 42 2.24 -3.84 -21.64
C ALA A 42 2.67 -3.51 -23.09
N GLY A 43 3.69 -4.21 -23.58
CA GLY A 43 4.27 -3.95 -24.90
C GLY A 43 5.18 -2.71 -24.98
N THR A 44 5.39 -1.98 -23.89
CA THR A 44 6.34 -0.86 -23.80
C THR A 44 7.60 -1.27 -23.01
N GLY A 45 8.64 -0.43 -23.05
CA GLY A 45 9.83 -0.60 -22.20
C GLY A 45 9.53 -0.54 -20.69
N TYR A 46 8.35 -0.09 -20.29
CA TYR A 46 7.91 0.06 -18.89
C TYR A 46 6.97 -1.05 -18.42
N ALA A 47 6.80 -2.14 -19.19
CA ALA A 47 5.86 -3.22 -18.85
C ALA A 47 6.05 -3.80 -17.43
N HIS A 48 7.27 -3.75 -16.89
CA HIS A 48 7.64 -4.25 -15.57
C HIS A 48 7.29 -3.28 -14.41
N TYR A 49 6.85 -2.05 -14.71
CA TYR A 49 6.67 -1.02 -13.69
C TYR A 49 5.59 -1.39 -12.67
N GLY A 50 4.44 -1.89 -13.14
CA GLY A 50 3.35 -2.30 -12.28
C GLY A 50 3.75 -3.43 -11.30
N GLU A 51 4.56 -4.38 -11.74
CA GLU A 51 5.08 -5.46 -10.89
C GLU A 51 6.05 -4.91 -9.84
N ARG A 52 7.01 -4.08 -10.25
CA ARG A 52 7.96 -3.43 -9.33
C ARG A 52 7.28 -2.55 -8.28
N PHE A 53 6.19 -1.88 -8.67
CA PHE A 53 5.37 -1.10 -7.75
C PHE A 53 4.80 -2.00 -6.63
N VAL A 54 4.23 -3.15 -6.99
CA VAL A 54 3.71 -4.12 -6.02
C VAL A 54 4.83 -4.68 -5.14
N GLU A 55 5.97 -5.06 -5.75
CA GLU A 55 7.13 -5.57 -5.02
C GLU A 55 7.62 -4.59 -3.95
N LEU A 56 7.67 -3.29 -4.29
CA LEU A 56 8.08 -2.24 -3.36
C LEU A 56 7.11 -2.10 -2.18
N LEU A 57 5.80 -2.11 -2.44
CA LEU A 57 4.78 -2.06 -1.38
C LEU A 57 4.87 -3.28 -0.46
N VAL A 58 4.98 -4.48 -1.03
CA VAL A 58 5.16 -5.72 -0.26
C VAL A 58 6.43 -5.63 0.59
N ALA A 59 7.58 -5.29 -0.02
CA ALA A 59 8.85 -5.21 0.69
C ALA A 59 8.80 -4.21 1.85
N THR A 60 8.22 -3.04 1.63
CA THR A 60 8.10 -1.97 2.62
C THR A 60 7.22 -2.38 3.79
N THR A 61 6.03 -2.94 3.53
CA THR A 61 5.12 -3.39 4.59
C THR A 61 5.71 -4.57 5.38
N LEU A 62 6.39 -5.51 4.71
CA LEU A 62 7.08 -6.59 5.42
C LEU A 62 8.24 -6.09 6.29
N ALA A 63 8.97 -5.06 5.85
CA ALA A 63 10.02 -4.44 6.64
C ALA A 63 9.44 -3.75 7.88
N GLN A 64 8.34 -2.99 7.72
CA GLN A 64 7.61 -2.40 8.84
C GLN A 64 7.09 -3.46 9.82
N LEU A 65 6.54 -4.58 9.32
CA LEU A 65 6.07 -5.70 10.14
C LEU A 65 7.18 -6.24 11.05
N ARG A 66 8.37 -6.47 10.48
CA ARG A 66 9.52 -6.97 11.23
C ARG A 66 10.07 -5.96 12.21
N SER A 67 10.06 -4.66 11.86
CA SER A 67 10.50 -3.60 12.77
C SER A 67 9.58 -3.43 13.97
N ALA A 68 8.26 -3.57 13.77
CA ALA A 68 7.28 -3.49 14.85
C ALA A 68 7.26 -4.74 15.74
N HIS A 69 7.64 -5.90 15.18
CA HIS A 69 7.65 -7.19 15.87
C HIS A 69 8.98 -7.94 15.67
N PRO A 70 9.99 -7.66 16.51
CA PRO A 70 11.27 -8.38 16.47
C PRO A 70 11.06 -9.89 16.56
N GLY A 71 11.72 -10.65 15.68
CA GLY A 71 11.57 -12.11 15.60
C GLY A 71 10.41 -12.61 14.73
N LEU A 72 9.60 -11.72 14.16
CA LEU A 72 8.52 -12.10 13.27
C LEU A 72 9.02 -12.83 12.01
N ARG A 73 8.57 -14.07 11.83
CA ARG A 73 8.78 -14.86 10.62
C ARG A 73 7.58 -14.74 9.69
N ILE A 74 7.77 -14.06 8.57
CA ILE A 74 6.76 -13.96 7.50
C ILE A 74 6.76 -15.26 6.71
N ASN A 75 5.69 -16.05 6.82
CA ASN A 75 5.51 -17.27 6.05
C ASN A 75 5.02 -17.00 4.61
N ALA A 76 5.05 -18.04 3.77
CA ALA A 76 4.65 -17.95 2.37
C ALA A 76 3.18 -17.52 2.19
N THR A 77 2.28 -17.99 3.07
CA THR A 77 0.85 -17.63 3.03
C THR A 77 0.64 -16.14 3.26
N ALA A 78 1.29 -15.56 4.27
CA ALA A 78 1.21 -14.14 4.56
C ALA A 78 1.75 -13.30 3.39
N ARG A 79 2.89 -13.70 2.84
CA ARG A 79 3.46 -13.04 1.66
C ARG A 79 2.52 -13.11 0.46
N PHE A 80 1.93 -14.27 0.20
CA PHE A 80 0.98 -14.46 -0.90
C PHE A 80 -0.22 -13.53 -0.77
N VAL A 81 -0.88 -13.52 0.39
CA VAL A 81 -2.05 -12.66 0.64
C VAL A 81 -1.69 -11.19 0.50
N LEU A 82 -0.58 -10.75 1.09
CA LEU A 82 -0.13 -9.35 1.00
C LEU A 82 0.17 -8.93 -0.44
N THR A 83 0.79 -9.82 -1.22
CA THR A 83 1.06 -9.57 -2.64
C THR A 83 -0.25 -9.37 -3.40
N ARG A 84 -1.24 -10.24 -3.19
CA ARG A 84 -2.57 -10.12 -3.83
C ARG A 84 -3.32 -8.86 -3.42
N ILE A 85 -3.20 -8.43 -2.16
CA ILE A 85 -3.75 -7.17 -1.68
C ILE A 85 -3.15 -6.01 -2.49
N PHE A 86 -1.81 -5.93 -2.61
CA PHE A 86 -1.18 -4.82 -3.32
C PHE A 86 -1.32 -4.86 -4.84
N GLU A 87 -1.43 -6.04 -5.45
CA GLU A 87 -1.84 -6.15 -6.86
C GLU A 87 -3.24 -5.56 -7.08
N ASN A 88 -4.19 -5.83 -6.17
CA ASN A 88 -5.52 -5.25 -6.22
C ASN A 88 -5.47 -3.74 -5.97
N THR A 89 -4.63 -3.27 -5.04
CA THR A 89 -4.40 -1.83 -4.81
C THR A 89 -3.91 -1.14 -6.08
N ARG A 90 -2.89 -1.70 -6.76
CA ARG A 90 -2.38 -1.16 -8.03
C ARG A 90 -3.50 -1.00 -9.07
N ARG A 91 -4.27 -2.07 -9.28
CA ARG A 91 -5.39 -2.08 -10.24
C ARG A 91 -6.46 -1.05 -9.87
N MET A 92 -6.81 -0.96 -8.60
CA MET A 92 -7.82 -0.01 -8.11
C MET A 92 -7.38 1.44 -8.30
N LEU A 93 -6.13 1.76 -7.95
CA LEU A 93 -5.58 3.10 -8.17
C LEU A 93 -5.59 3.48 -9.66
N ALA A 94 -5.15 2.57 -10.54
CA ALA A 94 -5.19 2.82 -11.98
C ALA A 94 -6.62 3.01 -12.50
N ALA A 95 -7.59 2.25 -11.99
CA ALA A 95 -8.99 2.38 -12.35
C ALA A 95 -9.57 3.74 -11.91
N ILE A 96 -9.34 4.16 -10.66
CA ILE A 96 -9.78 5.45 -10.14
C ILE A 96 -9.20 6.59 -10.97
N LEU A 97 -7.89 6.54 -11.26
CA LEU A 97 -7.21 7.55 -12.08
C LEU A 97 -7.71 7.56 -13.53
N ALA A 98 -8.12 6.41 -14.07
CA ALA A 98 -8.64 6.34 -15.43
C ALA A 98 -10.07 6.92 -15.53
N GLU A 99 -10.92 6.64 -14.54
CA GLU A 99 -12.34 7.01 -14.53
C GLU A 99 -12.56 8.51 -14.23
N HIS A 100 -11.82 9.08 -13.28
CA HIS A 100 -12.09 10.43 -12.80
C HIS A 100 -11.11 11.46 -13.36
N GLU A 101 -11.59 12.31 -14.27
CA GLU A 101 -10.80 13.44 -14.80
C GLU A 101 -10.83 14.67 -13.88
N GLN A 102 -11.92 14.84 -13.14
CA GLN A 102 -12.07 15.95 -12.21
C GLN A 102 -11.34 15.64 -10.90
N GLU A 103 -10.42 16.52 -10.50
CA GLU A 103 -9.61 16.35 -9.28
C GLU A 103 -10.47 16.08 -8.04
N LYS A 104 -11.58 16.79 -7.88
CA LYS A 104 -12.47 16.60 -6.73
C LYS A 104 -13.00 15.16 -6.64
N ALA A 105 -13.49 14.62 -7.76
CA ALA A 105 -14.03 13.26 -7.81
C ALA A 105 -12.94 12.20 -7.62
N LEU A 106 -11.75 12.43 -8.19
CA LEU A 106 -10.58 11.57 -8.00
C LEU A 106 -10.19 11.50 -6.52
N ARG A 107 -10.09 12.65 -5.84
CA ARG A 107 -9.76 12.73 -4.41
C ARG A 107 -10.79 11.99 -3.57
N GLU A 108 -12.07 12.21 -3.82
CA GLU A 108 -13.17 11.53 -3.12
C GLU A 108 -13.09 10.00 -3.31
N ALA A 109 -12.84 9.52 -4.53
CA ALA A 109 -12.69 8.10 -4.81
C ALA A 109 -11.46 7.48 -4.11
N ILE A 110 -10.33 8.20 -4.09
CA ILE A 110 -9.13 7.76 -3.38
C ILE A 110 -9.37 7.70 -1.86
N GLU A 111 -10.00 8.72 -1.29
CA GLU A 111 -10.32 8.79 0.13
C GLU A 111 -11.27 7.66 0.55
N ALA A 112 -12.31 7.41 -0.26
CA ALA A 112 -13.20 6.26 -0.08
C ALA A 112 -12.44 4.93 -0.16
N PHE A 113 -11.55 4.75 -1.14
CA PHE A 113 -10.73 3.55 -1.26
C PHE A 113 -9.83 3.32 -0.05
N TRP A 114 -9.16 4.37 0.44
CA TRP A 114 -8.30 4.29 1.62
C TRP A 114 -9.08 3.98 2.90
N SER A 115 -10.30 4.52 3.04
CA SER A 115 -11.17 4.21 4.19
C SER A 115 -11.42 2.71 4.37
N TYR A 116 -11.40 1.95 3.27
CA TYR A 116 -11.50 0.49 3.27
C TYR A 116 -10.13 -0.19 3.41
N GLN A 117 -9.14 0.29 2.65
CA GLN A 117 -7.84 -0.35 2.53
C GLN A 117 -7.02 -0.32 3.83
N ILE A 118 -7.05 0.80 4.54
CA ILE A 118 -6.25 1.00 5.76
C ILE A 118 -6.68 0.03 6.86
N PRO A 119 -7.98 -0.04 7.26
CA PRO A 119 -8.41 -1.03 8.25
C PRO A 119 -8.14 -2.47 7.82
N GLY A 120 -8.24 -2.76 6.52
CA GLY A 120 -7.91 -4.09 5.98
C GLY A 120 -6.45 -4.47 6.21
N LEU A 121 -5.52 -3.54 5.97
CA LEU A 121 -4.08 -3.74 6.22
C LEU A 121 -3.76 -3.85 7.72
N GLU A 122 -4.41 -3.05 8.57
CA GLU A 122 -4.27 -3.19 10.01
C GLU A 122 -4.74 -4.56 10.52
N GLY A 123 -5.89 -5.04 10.00
CA GLY A 123 -6.42 -6.36 10.31
C GLY A 123 -5.46 -7.48 9.87
N PHE A 124 -4.88 -7.35 8.67
CA PHE A 124 -3.86 -8.27 8.19
C PHE A 124 -2.62 -8.28 9.09
N ALA A 125 -2.12 -7.09 9.49
CA ALA A 125 -0.97 -6.97 10.38
C ALA A 125 -1.22 -7.64 11.74
N LYS A 126 -2.40 -7.44 12.34
CA LYS A 126 -2.81 -8.10 13.59
C LYS A 126 -2.84 -9.62 13.44
N TRP A 127 -3.38 -10.13 12.32
CA TRP A 127 -3.43 -11.56 12.01
C TRP A 127 -2.03 -12.19 11.88
N VAL A 128 -1.09 -11.46 11.27
CA VAL A 128 0.32 -11.88 11.16
C VAL A 128 0.97 -11.91 12.54
N GLY A 129 0.76 -10.88 13.36
CA GLY A 129 1.29 -10.81 14.72
C GLY A 129 0.73 -11.89 15.66
N ALA A 130 -0.57 -12.20 15.57
CA ALA A 130 -1.23 -13.19 16.43
C ALA A 130 -0.79 -14.64 16.17
N ARG A 131 -0.20 -14.94 15.00
CA ARG A 131 0.39 -16.26 14.70
C ARG A 131 1.80 -16.44 15.26
N LEU A 132 2.29 -15.48 16.04
CA LEU A 132 3.42 -15.66 16.95
C LEU A 132 2.96 -16.45 18.18
N THR A 133 2.82 -17.77 18.04
CA THR A 133 2.75 -18.62 19.23
C THR A 133 4.17 -18.77 19.78
N PRO A 134 4.41 -18.53 21.08
CA PRO A 134 5.71 -18.81 21.68
C PRO A 134 6.01 -20.31 21.52
N VAL A 135 7.26 -20.66 21.20
CA VAL A 135 7.75 -22.00 21.48
C VAL A 135 7.71 -22.12 23.00
N SER A 136 6.75 -22.87 23.53
CA SER A 136 6.74 -23.25 24.94
C SER A 136 8.04 -24.01 25.22
N GLU A 137 8.84 -23.51 26.15
CA GLU A 137 9.85 -24.30 26.86
C GLU A 137 9.18 -25.38 27.73
#